data_AF-A0A7K4FP91-F1
#
_entry.id   AF-A0A7K4FP91-F1
#
_cell.length_a   1.000
_cell.length_b   1.000
_cell.length_c   1.000
_cell.angle_alpha   90.00
_cell.angle_beta   90.00
_cell.angle_gamma   90.00
#
_symmetry.space_group_name_H-M   'P 1'
#
loop_
_entity.id
_entity.type
_entity.pdbx_description
1 polymer ?
#
loop_
_entity_poly.entity_id
_entity_poly.type
_entity_poly.pdbx_seq_one_letter_code
_entity_poly.pdbx_strand_id
1 'polypeptide(L)' 'MISLKFKEMFYVDYSLAYAIIKQYGLTDKDKEKIEKMNMDPGVRKAIYEILKIA' A
#
# COMPACT_ATOMS: atom_id res chain seq x y z
N MET A 1 -10.94 -22.66 -10.74
CA MET A 1 -11.36 -22.05 -9.47
C MET A 1 -10.19 -21.23 -8.93
N ILE A 2 -10.04 -19.98 -9.40
CA ILE A 2 -8.98 -19.08 -8.95
C ILE A 2 -9.43 -18.58 -7.58
N SER A 3 -9.08 -19.40 -6.58
CA SER A 3 -9.61 -19.39 -5.22
C SER A 3 -9.40 -18.08 -4.49
N LEU A 4 -10.34 -17.76 -3.60
CA LEU A 4 -10.43 -16.60 -2.71
C LEU A 4 -9.10 -16.10 -2.11
N LYS A 5 -8.09 -16.97 -1.95
CA LYS A 5 -6.76 -16.64 -1.43
C LYS A 5 -6.10 -15.44 -2.13
N PHE A 6 -6.29 -15.27 -3.45
CA PHE A 6 -5.76 -14.10 -4.15
C PHE A 6 -6.46 -12.81 -3.70
N LYS A 7 -7.79 -12.82 -3.56
CA LYS A 7 -8.54 -11.66 -3.06
C LYS A 7 -8.11 -11.31 -1.63
N GLU A 8 -7.99 -12.29 -0.74
CA GLU A 8 -7.59 -12.06 0.65
C GLU A 8 -6.20 -11.41 0.75
N MET A 9 -5.24 -11.84 -0.08
CA MET A 9 -3.89 -11.24 -0.10
C MET A 9 -3.93 -9.77 -0.51
N PHE A 10 -4.69 -9.41 -1.55
CA PHE A 10 -4.90 -8.01 -1.94
C PHE A 10 -5.61 -7.20 -0.85
N TYR A 11 -6.57 -7.78 -0.12
CA TYR A 11 -7.23 -7.09 0.99
C TYR A 11 -6.28 -6.79 2.15
N VAL A 12 -5.35 -7.70 2.44
CA VAL A 12 -4.36 -7.51 3.51
C VAL A 12 -3.38 -6.38 3.15
N ASP A 13 -2.84 -6.39 1.92
CA ASP A 13 -1.94 -5.33 1.45
C ASP A 13 -2.61 -3.95 1.48
N TYR A 14 -3.86 -3.86 1.01
CA TYR A 14 -4.61 -2.60 1.04
C TYR A 14 -4.94 -2.15 2.47
N SER A 15 -5.27 -3.08 3.37
CA SER A 15 -5.54 -2.74 4.77
C SER A 15 -4.29 -2.20 5.47
N LEU A 16 -3.14 -2.85 5.25
CA LEU A 16 -1.84 -2.38 5.73
C LEU A 16 -1.46 -1.04 5.12
N ALA A 17 -1.65 -0.86 3.81
CA ALA A 17 -1.40 0.40 3.13
C ALA A 17 -2.21 1.56 3.75
N TYR A 18 -3.51 1.37 3.97
CA TYR A 18 -4.36 2.37 4.65
C TYR A 18 -3.88 2.68 6.07
N ALA A 19 -3.46 1.66 6.83
CA ALA A 19 -2.94 1.85 8.18
C ALA A 19 -1.65 2.68 8.18
N ILE A 20 -0.70 2.36 7.29
CA ILE A 20 0.56 3.08 7.14
C ILE A 20 0.32 4.53 6.70
N ILE A 21 -0.54 4.73 5.68
CA ILE A 21 -0.92 6.08 5.22
C ILE A 21 -1.44 6.93 6.37
N LYS A 22 -2.37 6.39 7.16
CA LYS A 22 -2.97 7.10 8.29
C LYS A 22 -1.99 7.32 9.44
N GLN A 23 -1.18 6.33 9.77
CA GLN A 23 -0.22 6.39 10.87
C GLN A 23 0.89 7.41 10.63
N TYR A 24 1.39 7.49 9.39
CA TYR A 24 2.49 8.38 9.03
C TYR A 24 2.06 9.67 8.35
N GLY A 25 0.74 9.88 8.19
CA GLY A 25 0.16 11.04 7.51
C GLY A 25 0.64 11.20 6.08
N LEU A 26 0.76 10.10 5.34
CA LEU A 26 1.33 10.11 3.99
C LEU A 26 0.37 10.74 2.98
N THR A 27 0.94 11.50 2.06
CA THR A 27 0.25 12.15 0.95
C THR A 27 0.91 11.79 -0.38
N ASP A 28 0.29 12.21 -1.48
CA ASP A 28 0.82 12.07 -2.84
C ASP A 28 2.20 12.70 -3.05
N LYS A 29 2.59 13.65 -2.17
CA LYS A 29 3.89 14.33 -2.21
C LYS A 29 5.02 13.55 -1.52
N ASP A 30 4.69 12.50 -0.78
CA ASP A 30 5.63 11.74 0.05
C ASP A 30 6.29 10.56 -0.68
N LYS A 31 6.32 10.58 -2.03
CA LYS A 31 6.87 9.48 -2.85
C LYS A 31 8.27 9.03 -2.38
N GLU A 32 9.19 9.96 -2.17
CA GLU A 32 10.55 9.63 -1.73
C GLU A 32 10.58 8.99 -0.34
N LYS A 33 9.70 9.44 0.57
CA LYS A 33 9.57 8.89 1.92
C LYS A 33 9.05 7.45 1.86
N ILE A 34 8.09 7.17 0.98
CA ILE A 34 7.53 5.83 0.77
C ILE A 34 8.58 4.87 0.17
N GLU A 35 9.38 5.33 -0.80
CA GLU A 35 10.47 4.52 -1.38
C GLU A 35 11.53 4.11 -0.35
N LYS A 36 11.82 4.98 0.62
CA LYS A 36 12.82 4.71 1.68
C LYS A 36 12.30 3.79 2.79
N MET A 37 10.99 3.55 2.86
CA MET A 37 10.42 2.64 3.86
C MET A 37 10.68 1.18 3.48
N ASN A 38 11.19 0.41 4.44
CA ASN A 38 11.33 -1.04 4.30
C ASN A 38 9.97 -1.71 4.50
N MET A 39 9.30 -2.05 3.41
CA MET A 39 7.99 -2.71 3.40
C MET A 39 7.85 -3.61 2.18
N ASP A 40 6.87 -4.52 2.24
CA ASP A 40 6.56 -5.41 1.12
C ASP A 40 6.19 -4.63 -0.16
N PRO A 41 6.65 -5.09 -1.35
CA PRO A 41 6.34 -4.44 -2.62
C PRO A 41 4.83 -4.34 -2.91
N GLY A 42 4.03 -5.30 -2.44
CA GLY A 42 2.56 -5.30 -2.57
C GLY A 42 1.92 -4.14 -1.82
N VAL A 43 2.34 -3.93 -0.57
CA VAL A 43 1.89 -2.80 0.26
C VAL A 43 2.32 -1.47 -0.36
N ARG A 44 3.57 -1.35 -0.83
CA ARG A 44 4.04 -0.13 -1.50
C ARG A 44 3.20 0.22 -2.72
N LYS A 45 2.92 -0.78 -3.56
CA LYS A 45 2.05 -0.61 -4.74
C LYS A 45 0.65 -0.15 -4.34
N ALA A 46 0.06 -0.77 -3.31
CA ALA A 46 -1.25 -0.38 -2.80
C ALA A 46 -1.26 1.07 -2.27
N ILE A 47 -0.20 1.50 -1.57
CA ILE A 47 -0.06 2.91 -1.14
C ILE A 47 -0.06 3.85 -2.34
N TYR A 48 0.68 3.53 -3.41
CA TYR A 48 0.71 4.35 -4.62
C TYR A 48 -0.65 4.42 -5.33
N GLU A 49 -1.37 3.31 -5.39
CA GLU A 49 -2.72 3.28 -5.96
C GLU A 49 -3.71 4.11 -5.13
N ILE A 50 -3.68 4.00 -3.79
CA ILE A 50 -4.55 4.76 -2.88
C ILE A 50 -4.26 6.26 -2.94
N LEU A 51 -2.99 6.64 -2.93
CA LEU A 51 -2.54 8.04 -2.96
C LEU A 51 -2.52 8.62 -4.39
N LYS A 52 -2.82 7.82 -5.42
CA LYS A 52 -2.77 8.19 -6.85
C LYS A 52 -1.42 8.78 -7.26
N ILE A 53 -0.34 8.21 -6.73
CA ILE A 53 1.04 8.60 -7.06
C ILE A 53 1.41 7.94 -8.40
N ALA A 54 1.75 8.77 -9.39
CA ALA A 54 2.19 8.35 -10.72
C ALA A 54 3.67 7.95 -10.77
#